data_AF-A0A842K713-F1
#
_entry.id   AF-A0A842K713-F1
#
_cell.length_a   1.000
_cell.length_b   1.000
_cell.length_c   1.000
_cell.angle_alpha   90.00
_cell.angle_beta   90.00
_cell.angle_gamma   90.00
#
_symmetry.space_group_name_H-M   'P 1'
#
loop_
_entity.id
_entity.type
_entity.pdbx_description
1 polymer ?
#
loop_
_entity_poly.entity_id
_entity_poly.type
_entity_poly.pdbx_seq_one_letter_code
_entity_poly.pdbx_strand_id
1 'polypeptide(L)'
;MPVSSQMLLQHVQDRTTDLRRWLDTGSNGAALNAYLRDEPVDHRWVATYERLRLDLLQAVGCACPPRSGRATPTSTVGRPPHGR
;
A
#
# COMPACT_ATOMS: atom_id res chain seq x y z
N MET A 1 2.60 16.23 13.94
CA MET A 1 2.39 15.07 14.84
C MET A 1 2.75 13.81 14.08
N PRO A 2 3.69 12.97 14.55
CA PRO A 2 3.97 11.69 13.91
C PRO A 2 2.76 10.77 14.09
N VAL A 3 2.24 10.24 12.99
CA VAL A 3 1.18 9.23 13.03
C VAL A 3 1.81 7.95 13.55
N SER A 4 1.33 7.42 14.67
CA SER A 4 1.87 6.19 15.26
C SER A 4 1.74 5.04 14.27
N SER A 5 2.76 4.18 14.16
CA SER A 5 2.73 3.01 13.27
C SER A 5 1.51 2.11 13.50
N GLN A 6 0.99 2.09 14.73
CA GLN A 6 -0.26 1.40 15.09
C GLN A 6 -1.49 1.98 14.38
N MET A 7 -1.58 3.30 14.20
CA MET A 7 -2.68 3.93 13.45
C MET A 7 -2.58 3.62 11.96
N LEU A 8 -1.37 3.53 11.41
CA LEU A 8 -1.17 3.16 10.01
C LEU A 8 -1.56 1.70 9.76
N LEU A 9 -1.19 0.78 10.67
CA LEU A 9 -1.60 -0.61 10.58
C LEU A 9 -3.11 -0.80 10.76
N GLN A 10 -3.73 -0.06 11.69
CA GLN A 10 -5.20 -0.04 11.81
C GLN A 10 -5.85 0.46 10.53
N HIS A 11 -5.30 1.51 9.92
CA HIS A 11 -5.82 2.00 8.64
C HIS A 11 -5.75 0.95 7.52
N VAL A 12 -4.67 0.16 7.45
CA VAL A 12 -4.57 -0.98 6.52
C VAL A 12 -5.61 -2.05 6.83
N GLN A 13 -5.83 -2.37 8.11
CA GLN A 13 -6.84 -3.34 8.54
C GLN A 13 -8.25 -2.88 8.17
N ASP A 14 -8.57 -1.61 8.38
CA ASP A 14 -9.87 -1.03 8.03
C ASP A 14 -10.11 -1.16 6.52
N ARG A 15 -9.14 -0.76 5.68
CA ARG A 15 -9.25 -0.88 4.22
C ARG A 15 -9.35 -2.32 3.73
N THR A 16 -8.63 -3.23 4.37
CA THR A 16 -8.73 -4.67 4.07
C THR A 16 -10.12 -5.20 4.41
N THR A 17 -10.68 -4.77 5.54
CA THR A 17 -12.01 -5.16 5.99
C THR A 17 -13.10 -4.57 5.10
N ASP A 18 -12.98 -3.32 4.67
CA ASP A 18 -13.87 -2.68 3.72
C ASP A 18 -13.92 -3.44 2.39
N LEU A 19 -12.75 -3.78 1.82
CA LEU A 19 -12.67 -4.56 0.58
C LEU A 19 -13.31 -5.94 0.75
N ARG A 20 -13.01 -6.63 1.85
CA ARG A 20 -13.60 -7.95 2.13
C ARG A 20 -15.12 -7.87 2.25
N ARG A 21 -15.63 -6.90 3.02
CA ARG A 21 -17.07 -6.69 3.20
C ARG A 21 -17.76 -6.36 1.88
N TRP A 22 -17.11 -5.58 1.02
CA TRP A 22 -17.63 -5.29 -0.30
C TRP A 22 -17.70 -6.55 -1.17
N LEU A 23 -16.67 -7.42 -1.15
CA LEU A 23 -16.68 -8.70 -1.87
C LEU A 23 -17.74 -9.69 -1.34
N ASP A 24 -17.94 -9.71 -0.02
CA ASP A 24 -18.97 -10.54 0.63
C ASP A 24 -20.40 -10.03 0.34
N THR A 25 -20.55 -8.83 -0.24
CA THR A 25 -21.86 -8.26 -0.55
C THR A 25 -22.36 -8.73 -1.92
N GLY A 26 -23.50 -9.43 -1.92
CA GLY A 26 -24.21 -9.79 -3.15
C GLY A 26 -23.39 -10.70 -4.07
N SER A 27 -23.32 -10.35 -5.34
CA SER A 27 -22.58 -11.12 -6.36
C SER A 27 -21.14 -10.63 -6.58
N ASN A 28 -20.61 -9.76 -5.72
CA ASN A 28 -19.31 -9.14 -5.95
C ASN A 28 -18.14 -10.14 -5.94
N GLY A 29 -18.20 -11.18 -5.10
CA GLY A 29 -17.21 -12.26 -5.13
C GLY A 29 -17.26 -13.10 -6.43
N ALA A 30 -18.46 -13.31 -6.99
CA ALA A 30 -18.61 -13.99 -8.28
C ALA A 30 -18.09 -13.12 -9.43
N ALA A 31 -18.37 -11.81 -9.39
CA ALA A 31 -17.82 -10.84 -10.34
C ALA A 31 -16.29 -10.73 -10.23
N LEU A 32 -15.70 -10.84 -9.04
CA LEU A 32 -14.24 -10.92 -8.91
C LEU A 32 -13.69 -12.16 -9.59
N ASN A 33 -14.30 -13.32 -9.39
CA ASN A 33 -13.89 -14.55 -10.07
C ASN A 33 -14.03 -14.46 -11.60
N ALA A 34 -15.06 -13.79 -12.11
CA ALA A 34 -15.23 -13.52 -13.53
C ALA A 34 -14.12 -12.59 -14.05
N TYR A 35 -13.89 -11.47 -13.37
CA TYR A 35 -12.82 -10.53 -13.70
C TYR A 35 -11.43 -11.19 -13.74
N LEU A 36 -11.12 -12.07 -12.78
CA LEU A 36 -9.86 -12.82 -12.74
C LEU A 36 -9.71 -13.87 -13.87
N ARG A 37 -10.80 -14.21 -14.55
CA ARG A 37 -10.83 -15.12 -15.71
C ARG A 37 -10.92 -14.37 -17.04
N ASP A 38 -10.71 -13.05 -17.01
CA ASP A 38 -10.86 -12.15 -18.17
C ASP A 38 -12.28 -12.16 -18.77
N GLU A 39 -13.29 -12.53 -17.96
CA GLU A 39 -14.70 -12.48 -18.35
C GLU A 39 -15.25 -11.04 -18.23
N PRO A 40 -16.20 -10.65 -19.10
CA PRO A 40 -16.79 -9.32 -19.05
C PRO A 40 -17.57 -9.13 -17.75
N VAL A 41 -17.23 -8.04 -17.04
CA VAL A 41 -17.89 -7.61 -15.81
C VAL A 41 -18.39 -6.18 -15.94
N ASP A 42 -19.37 -5.81 -15.12
CA ASP A 42 -19.95 -4.48 -15.14
C ASP A 42 -18.89 -3.39 -14.85
N HIS A 43 -18.83 -2.36 -15.68
CA HIS A 43 -17.87 -1.28 -15.53
C HIS A 43 -17.99 -0.55 -14.18
N ARG A 44 -19.20 -0.42 -13.63
CA ARG A 44 -19.44 0.15 -12.29
C ARG A 44 -18.85 -0.73 -11.19
N TRP A 45 -18.90 -2.05 -11.38
CA TRP A 45 -18.27 -3.00 -10.48
C TRP A 45 -16.75 -2.85 -10.52
N VAL A 46 -16.15 -2.81 -11.72
CA VAL A 46 -14.70 -2.63 -11.91
C VAL A 46 -14.21 -1.33 -11.27
N ALA A 47 -14.89 -0.21 -11.54
CA ALA A 47 -14.52 1.08 -10.96
C ALA A 47 -14.53 1.08 -9.43
N THR A 48 -15.45 0.33 -8.82
CA THR A 48 -15.52 0.22 -7.36
C THR A 48 -14.40 -0.66 -6.82
N TYR A 49 -14.14 -1.79 -7.47
CA TYR A 49 -13.03 -2.69 -7.14
C TYR A 49 -11.67 -1.97 -7.21
N GLU A 50 -11.41 -1.27 -8.32
CA GLU A 50 -10.15 -0.54 -8.53
C GLU A 50 -9.95 0.54 -7.47
N ARG A 51 -11.00 1.29 -7.15
CA ARG A 51 -10.96 2.30 -6.08
C ARG A 51 -10.58 1.68 -4.74
N LEU A 52 -11.26 0.60 -4.32
CA LEU A 52 -10.96 -0.07 -3.05
C LEU A 52 -9.55 -0.67 -3.03
N ARG A 53 -9.10 -1.22 -4.16
CA ARG A 53 -7.74 -1.75 -4.34
C ARG A 53 -6.69 -0.64 -4.20
N LEU A 54 -6.90 0.50 -4.85
CA LEU A 54 -5.98 1.64 -4.76
C LEU A 54 -5.93 2.23 -3.34
N ASP A 55 -7.08 2.38 -2.69
CA ASP A 55 -7.17 2.86 -1.30
C ASP A 55 -6.38 1.93 -0.36
N LEU A 56 -6.47 0.62 -0.54
CA LEU A 56 -5.70 -0.36 0.22
C LEU A 56 -4.19 -0.28 -0.07
N LEU A 57 -3.80 -0.19 -1.36
CA LEU A 57 -2.39 -0.07 -1.74
C LEU A 57 -1.76 1.20 -1.19
N GLN A 58 -2.50 2.31 -1.19
CA GLN A 58 -2.05 3.57 -0.61
C GLN A 58 -1.89 3.46 0.90
N ALA A 59 -2.84 2.83 1.61
CA ALA A 59 -2.72 2.59 3.05
C ALA A 59 -1.48 1.75 3.39
N VAL A 60 -1.21 0.69 2.61
CA VAL A 60 -0.02 -0.15 2.77
C VAL A 60 1.27 0.64 2.49
N GLY A 61 1.29 1.46 1.44
CA GLY A 61 2.44 2.31 1.13
C GLY A 61 2.76 3.33 2.23
N CYS A 62 1.73 3.87 2.90
CA CYS A 62 1.89 4.74 4.06
C CYS A 62 2.42 3.99 5.30
N ALA A 63 1.97 2.76 5.53
CA ALA A 63 2.37 1.95 6.69
C ALA A 63 3.77 1.32 6.54
N CYS A 64 4.13 0.95 5.32
CA CYS A 64 5.42 0.41 4.94
C CYS A 64 6.10 1.38 3.97
N PRO A 65 6.55 2.56 4.45
CA PRO A 65 7.34 3.42 3.59
C PRO A 65 8.52 2.59 3.07
N PRO A 66 8.85 2.68 1.76
CA PRO A 66 10.02 2.00 1.24
C PRO A 66 11.16 2.37 2.16
N ARG A 67 11.90 1.36 2.64
CA ARG A 67 13.03 1.54 3.54
C ARG A 67 14.01 2.43 2.79
N SER A 68 13.88 3.75 2.96
CA SER A 68 14.77 4.73 2.36
C SER A 68 16.14 4.24 2.73
N GLY A 69 16.91 3.91 1.69
CA GLY A 69 18.25 3.40 1.85
C GLY A 69 18.90 4.23 2.94
N ARG A 70 19.55 3.53 3.86
CA ARG A 70 20.56 4.09 4.73
C ARG A 70 21.60 4.75 3.83
N ALA A 71 21.31 5.95 3.34
CA ALA A 71 22.30 6.89 2.88
C ALA A 71 22.97 7.32 4.17
N THR A 72 23.97 6.56 4.60
CA THR A 72 25.01 7.03 5.50
C THR A 72 25.65 8.24 4.83
N PRO A 73 25.47 9.48 5.31
CA PRO A 73 26.29 10.59 4.90
C PRO A 73 27.24 10.85 6.06
N THR A 74 28.10 9.88 6.41
CA THR A 74 29.24 10.14 7.29
C THR A 74 30.20 8.96 7.28
N SER A 75 31.21 9.07 6.44
CA SER A 75 32.55 9.00 7.01
C SER A 75 33.42 10.03 6.30
N THR A 76 33.35 11.24 6.85
CA THR A 76 34.43 12.20 6.83
C THR A 76 35.69 11.50 7.36
N VAL A 77 36.49 10.92 6.47
CA VAL A 77 37.89 10.56 6.76
C VAL A 77 38.71 11.19 5.64
N GLY A 78 39.16 12.41 5.89
CA GLY A 78 39.93 13.18 4.93
C GLY A 78 40.41 14.48 5.54
N ARG A 79 41.13 14.41 6.67
CA ARG A 79 41.85 15.57 7.22
C ARG A 79 43.03 15.08 8.09
N PRO A 80 44.26 15.68 8.08
CA PRO A 80 44.95 16.52 7.07
C PRO A 80 46.49 16.25 6.97
N PRO A 81 47.42 17.23 6.81
CA PRO A 81 48.52 17.10 5.84
C PRO A 81 49.92 17.14 6.50
N HIS A 82 50.74 16.10 6.44
CA HIS A 82 52.18 16.30 6.65
C HIS A 82 52.98 15.14 6.05
N GLY A 83 53.88 15.48 5.13
CA GLY A 83 54.76 14.52 4.48
C GLY A 83 55.88 15.19 3.71
N ARG A 84 56.83 15.77 4.47
CA ARG A 84 58.18 16.26 4.13
C ARG A 84 58.34 17.48 3.23
#